data_AF-A0A6C2YMX4-F1
#
_entry.id   AF-A0A6C2YMX4-F1
#
_cell.length_a   1.000
_cell.length_b   1.000
_cell.length_c   1.000
_cell.angle_alpha   90.00
_cell.angle_beta   90.00
_cell.angle_gamma   90.00
#
_symmetry.space_group_name_H-M   'P 1'
#
loop_
_entity.id
_entity.type
_entity.pdbx_description
1 polymer ?
#
loop_
_entity_poly.entity_id
_entity_poly.type
_entity_poly.pdbx_seq_one_letter_code
_entity_poly.pdbx_strand_id
1 'polypeptide(L)'
;MTAGNSGDDLLRSFVAQFNLDQLLYHPRATGEGVRIAVIDGGIDRRVIESRFAALADPIEPIEGAIFSASAPDPLPYLGEQSSPHGTAVADILLRLAPRAKLFSADVFGPSGASDVDTLVRAVRHAMDHWHCKIINLSLGISEDRLQPLPKRQKLLRLMEEAYYRDVLIFAAANNDHPVSKSYPSAFSLPLISVNKGAFSHPFGFAYHLSETIEFEAFAQSNFGPYGPEPATSWATPHLAGITAKLLSLRPSLKVFEIKTLLYWMTQLRDPSGIET
;
A
#
# COMPACT_ATOMS: atom_id res chain seq x y z
N MET A 1 37.92 -9.11 18.21
CA MET A 1 37.25 -7.91 18.74
C MET A 1 37.20 -6.90 17.63
N THR A 2 36.17 -6.98 16.79
CA THR A 2 35.96 -5.99 15.73
C THR A 2 35.48 -4.72 16.40
N ALA A 3 36.24 -3.63 16.25
CA ALA A 3 35.82 -2.31 16.67
C ALA A 3 34.48 -1.99 15.99
N GLY A 4 33.39 -2.10 16.76
CA GLY A 4 32.08 -1.60 16.34
C GLY A 4 32.24 -0.14 15.96
N ASN A 5 31.70 0.23 14.80
CA ASN A 5 31.92 1.52 14.20
C ASN A 5 31.21 2.59 15.05
N SER A 6 31.94 3.20 15.98
CA SER A 6 31.44 4.11 17.04
C SER A 6 30.49 5.24 16.58
N GLY A 7 30.48 5.58 15.29
CA GLY A 7 29.54 6.54 14.70
C GLY A 7 28.15 5.96 14.35
N ASP A 8 28.07 4.69 13.95
CA ASP A 8 26.78 4.02 13.70
C ASP A 8 25.98 3.89 15.00
N ASP A 9 26.69 3.62 16.09
CA ASP A 9 26.11 3.57 17.44
C ASP A 9 25.56 4.93 17.88
N LEU A 10 26.18 6.06 17.50
CA LEU A 10 25.71 7.40 17.89
C LEU A 10 24.40 7.78 17.22
N LEU A 11 24.29 7.61 15.90
CA LEU A 11 23.06 7.95 15.18
C LEU A 11 21.92 7.01 15.58
N ARG A 12 22.18 5.71 15.70
CA ARG A 12 21.19 4.74 16.20
C ARG A 12 20.73 5.12 17.61
N SER A 13 21.65 5.46 18.52
CA SER A 13 21.31 5.90 19.88
C SER A 13 20.47 7.17 19.89
N PHE A 14 20.77 8.13 19.02
CA PHE A 14 19.99 9.37 18.90
C PHE A 14 18.57 9.09 18.38
N VAL A 15 18.44 8.27 17.34
CA VAL A 15 17.14 7.93 16.75
C VAL A 15 16.30 7.05 17.71
N ALA A 16 16.95 6.17 18.48
CA ALA A 16 16.30 5.33 19.49
C ALA A 16 15.58 6.13 20.58
N GLN A 17 16.03 7.36 20.88
CA GLN A 17 15.37 8.23 21.84
C GLN A 17 13.94 8.61 21.43
N PHE A 18 13.61 8.52 20.13
CA PHE A 18 12.32 8.93 19.59
C PHE A 18 11.24 7.84 19.61
N ASN A 19 11.53 6.63 20.12
CA ASN A 19 10.63 5.45 20.16
C ASN A 19 9.54 5.48 19.08
N LEU A 20 9.98 5.34 17.82
CA LEU A 20 9.13 5.60 16.65
C LEU A 20 7.90 4.68 16.59
N ASP A 21 7.94 3.50 17.21
CA ASP A 21 6.78 2.61 17.29
C ASP A 21 5.63 3.20 18.11
N GLN A 22 5.88 4.10 19.08
CA GLN A 22 4.80 4.82 19.79
C GLN A 22 3.95 5.68 18.85
N LEU A 23 4.50 6.13 17.71
CA LEU A 23 3.71 6.85 16.70
C LEU A 23 2.60 5.96 16.14
N LEU A 24 2.82 4.64 16.01
CA LEU A 24 1.80 3.70 15.55
C LEU A 24 0.72 3.46 16.59
N TYR A 25 0.98 3.63 17.88
CA TYR A 25 -0.01 3.42 18.94
C TYR A 25 -0.61 4.71 19.47
N HIS A 26 -0.18 5.86 18.96
CA HIS A 26 -0.70 7.16 19.37
C HIS A 26 -2.22 7.25 19.10
N PRO A 27 -3.06 7.73 20.04
CA PRO A 27 -4.52 7.75 19.88
C PRO A 27 -5.04 8.51 18.64
N ARG A 28 -4.30 9.54 18.20
CA ARG A 28 -4.60 10.30 16.97
C ARG A 28 -4.12 9.64 15.67
N ALA A 29 -3.37 8.55 15.73
CA ALA A 29 -2.81 7.91 14.54
C ALA A 29 -3.84 7.04 13.82
N THR A 30 -5.07 7.49 13.62
CA THR A 30 -6.20 6.65 13.20
C THR A 30 -6.34 6.51 11.68
N GLY A 31 -5.52 7.22 10.90
CA GLY A 31 -5.71 7.41 9.47
C GLY A 31 -6.66 8.55 9.11
N GLU A 32 -7.20 9.26 10.11
CA GLU A 32 -8.07 10.41 9.89
C GLU A 32 -7.41 11.46 8.97
N GLY A 33 -8.19 11.99 8.04
CA GLY A 33 -7.73 12.97 7.04
C GLY A 33 -6.90 12.38 5.90
N VAL A 34 -6.57 11.08 5.93
CA VAL A 34 -5.82 10.41 4.87
C VAL A 34 -6.77 9.81 3.84
N ARG A 35 -6.53 10.14 2.57
CA ARG A 35 -7.25 9.62 1.41
C ARG A 35 -6.43 8.53 0.73
N ILE A 36 -7.02 7.35 0.57
CA ILE A 36 -6.37 6.15 0.04
C ILE A 36 -7.16 5.63 -1.15
N ALA A 37 -6.53 5.52 -2.31
CA ALA A 37 -7.10 4.79 -3.45
C ALA A 37 -6.69 3.32 -3.42
N VAL A 38 -7.68 2.43 -3.51
CA VAL A 38 -7.50 0.99 -3.72
C VAL A 38 -7.75 0.71 -5.19
N ILE A 39 -6.67 0.51 -5.95
CA ILE A 39 -6.73 0.21 -7.39
C ILE A 39 -6.71 -1.30 -7.55
N ASP A 40 -7.87 -1.92 -7.76
CA ASP A 40 -8.09 -3.36 -7.69
C ASP A 40 -9.35 -3.78 -8.47
N GLY A 41 -10.02 -4.90 -8.12
CA GLY A 41 -11.31 -5.33 -8.67
C GLY A 41 -12.54 -4.75 -7.97
N GLY A 42 -12.43 -3.53 -7.46
CA GLY A 42 -13.51 -2.86 -6.74
C GLY A 42 -13.63 -3.26 -5.26
N ILE A 43 -14.51 -2.56 -4.54
CA ILE A 43 -14.82 -2.80 -3.12
C ILE A 43 -16.32 -3.05 -3.01
N ASP A 44 -16.74 -4.09 -2.30
CA ASP A 44 -18.13 -4.25 -1.87
C ASP A 44 -18.34 -3.40 -0.61
N ARG A 45 -18.99 -2.24 -0.81
CA ARG A 45 -19.19 -1.23 0.25
C ARG A 45 -20.01 -1.81 1.39
N ARG A 46 -21.09 -2.53 1.08
CA ARG A 46 -22.02 -3.06 2.09
C ARG A 46 -21.34 -4.10 2.98
N VAL A 47 -20.51 -4.95 2.38
CA VAL A 47 -19.71 -5.93 3.13
C VAL A 47 -18.76 -5.23 4.10
N ILE A 48 -18.05 -4.19 3.66
CA ILE A 48 -17.15 -3.43 4.53
C ILE A 48 -17.91 -2.71 5.64
N GLU A 49 -18.95 -1.94 5.30
CA GLU A 49 -19.78 -1.22 6.28
C GLU A 49 -20.34 -2.17 7.35
N SER A 50 -20.82 -3.35 6.95
CA SER A 50 -21.30 -4.36 7.90
C SER A 50 -20.21 -4.89 8.84
N ARG A 51 -18.97 -5.03 8.37
CA ARG A 51 -17.86 -5.57 9.18
C ARG A 51 -17.36 -4.59 10.22
N PHE A 52 -17.44 -3.30 9.92
CA PHE A 52 -17.00 -2.23 10.80
C PHE A 52 -18.17 -1.52 11.52
N ALA A 53 -19.39 -2.06 11.41
CA ALA A 53 -20.59 -1.49 12.04
C ALA A 53 -20.52 -1.39 13.58
N ALA A 54 -19.70 -2.23 14.22
CA ALA A 54 -19.52 -2.25 15.66
C ALA A 54 -18.43 -1.29 16.18
N LEU A 55 -17.75 -0.55 15.29
CA LEU A 55 -16.82 0.49 15.73
C LEU A 55 -17.58 1.61 16.44
N ALA A 56 -17.00 2.13 17.53
CA ALA A 56 -17.56 3.29 18.24
C ALA A 56 -17.63 4.52 17.32
N ASP A 57 -16.64 4.63 16.44
CA ASP A 57 -16.51 5.65 15.43
C ASP A 57 -16.76 5.03 14.04
N PRO A 58 -17.75 5.51 13.27
CA PRO A 58 -18.04 4.94 11.97
C PRO A 58 -16.89 5.22 10.99
N ILE A 59 -16.69 4.28 10.06
CA ILE A 59 -15.77 4.46 8.94
C ILE A 59 -16.26 5.59 8.02
N GLU A 60 -15.33 6.20 7.29
CA GLU A 60 -15.68 7.17 6.25
C GLU A 60 -16.40 6.46 5.08
N PRO A 61 -17.36 7.12 4.40
CA PRO A 61 -18.05 6.52 3.25
C PRO A 61 -17.07 6.10 2.16
N ILE A 62 -17.29 4.95 1.53
CA ILE A 62 -16.42 4.48 0.44
C ILE A 62 -16.95 4.99 -0.89
N GLU A 63 -16.17 5.82 -1.57
CA GLU A 63 -16.47 6.32 -2.93
C GLU A 63 -15.66 5.56 -3.97
N GLY A 64 -15.91 5.77 -5.26
CA GLY A 64 -15.15 5.06 -6.27
C GLY A 64 -15.60 5.28 -7.71
N ALA A 65 -14.96 4.53 -8.61
CA ALA A 65 -15.23 4.49 -10.03
C ALA A 65 -14.84 3.13 -10.63
N ILE A 66 -15.45 2.78 -11.76
CA ILE A 66 -15.08 1.61 -12.57
C ILE A 66 -14.40 2.10 -13.86
N PHE A 67 -13.21 1.60 -14.14
CA PHE A 67 -12.40 1.94 -15.30
C PHE A 67 -12.36 0.74 -16.26
N SER A 68 -12.59 0.99 -17.55
CA SER A 68 -12.51 -0.03 -18.59
C SER A 68 -11.69 0.46 -19.78
N ALA A 69 -11.13 -0.47 -20.55
CA ALA A 69 -10.46 -0.14 -21.81
C ALA A 69 -11.44 0.37 -22.90
N SER A 70 -12.73 0.07 -22.76
CA SER A 70 -13.77 0.39 -23.73
C SER A 70 -14.33 1.81 -23.60
N ALA A 71 -14.06 2.50 -22.49
CA ALA A 71 -14.56 3.86 -22.23
C ALA A 71 -13.44 4.77 -21.72
N PRO A 72 -13.35 6.02 -22.22
CA PRO A 72 -12.38 6.98 -21.74
C PRO A 72 -12.70 7.47 -20.32
N ASP A 73 -13.99 7.70 -20.05
CA ASP A 73 -14.48 8.18 -18.76
C ASP A 73 -14.84 7.02 -17.83
N PRO A 74 -14.57 7.15 -16.52
CA PRO A 74 -14.97 6.14 -15.55
C PRO A 74 -16.49 6.01 -15.45
N LEU A 75 -16.96 4.78 -15.28
CA LEU A 75 -18.34 4.47 -14.94
C LEU A 75 -18.58 4.66 -13.42
N PRO A 76 -19.82 4.96 -13.00
CA PRO A 76 -20.13 5.18 -11.60
C PRO A 76 -19.93 3.92 -10.76
N TYR A 77 -19.40 4.10 -9.55
CA TYR A 77 -19.31 3.05 -8.54
C TYR A 77 -20.61 2.94 -7.75
N LEU A 78 -21.26 1.78 -7.86
CA LEU A 78 -22.53 1.51 -7.19
C LEU A 78 -22.38 0.83 -5.82
N GLY A 79 -21.15 0.73 -5.30
CA GLY A 79 -20.88 0.00 -4.05
C GLY A 79 -20.55 -1.48 -4.25
N GLU A 80 -20.36 -1.93 -5.51
CA GLU A 80 -20.12 -3.32 -5.88
C GLU A 80 -18.68 -3.54 -6.37
N GLN A 81 -18.20 -4.77 -6.21
CA GLN A 81 -16.90 -5.23 -6.69
C GLN A 81 -17.08 -6.10 -7.95
N SER A 82 -16.13 -6.06 -8.88
CA SER A 82 -16.02 -7.08 -9.94
C SER A 82 -15.27 -8.34 -9.48
N SER A 83 -14.39 -8.21 -8.49
CA SER A 83 -13.61 -9.30 -7.89
C SER A 83 -13.46 -9.10 -6.39
N PRO A 84 -13.50 -10.17 -5.56
CA PRO A 84 -13.44 -10.06 -4.10
C PRO A 84 -12.14 -9.51 -3.51
N HIS A 85 -11.11 -9.33 -4.33
CA HIS A 85 -9.75 -9.05 -3.89
C HIS A 85 -9.64 -7.65 -3.25
N GLY A 86 -10.19 -6.63 -3.92
CA GLY A 86 -10.15 -5.25 -3.43
C GLY A 86 -10.89 -5.05 -2.10
N THR A 87 -11.94 -5.84 -1.84
CA THR A 87 -12.64 -5.81 -0.54
C THR A 87 -11.81 -6.42 0.58
N ALA A 88 -11.03 -7.49 0.32
CA ALA A 88 -10.05 -8.01 1.29
C ALA A 88 -8.95 -6.98 1.58
N VAL A 89 -8.46 -6.29 0.55
CA VAL A 89 -7.49 -5.19 0.69
C VAL A 89 -8.06 -4.03 1.53
N ALA A 90 -9.32 -3.65 1.30
CA ALA A 90 -10.00 -2.60 2.06
C ALA A 90 -10.19 -2.97 3.54
N ASP A 91 -10.52 -4.24 3.84
CA ASP A 91 -10.62 -4.73 5.22
C ASP A 91 -9.29 -4.58 5.98
N ILE A 92 -8.17 -4.93 5.34
CA ILE A 92 -6.83 -4.76 5.93
C ILE A 92 -6.55 -3.28 6.23
N LEU A 93 -6.78 -2.39 5.25
CA LEU A 93 -6.52 -0.96 5.41
C LEU A 93 -7.32 -0.37 6.58
N LEU A 94 -8.62 -0.68 6.69
CA LEU A 94 -9.49 -0.15 7.75
C LEU A 94 -9.23 -0.76 9.12
N ARG A 95 -8.66 -1.97 9.22
CA ARG A 95 -8.20 -2.52 10.51
C ARG A 95 -7.00 -1.76 11.08
N LEU A 96 -6.14 -1.22 10.22
CA LEU A 96 -4.94 -0.48 10.61
C LEU A 96 -5.21 1.02 10.76
N ALA A 97 -6.01 1.57 9.85
CA ALA A 97 -6.32 2.99 9.72
C ALA A 97 -7.85 3.19 9.61
N PRO A 98 -8.60 2.96 10.71
CA PRO A 98 -10.07 2.90 10.69
C PRO A 98 -10.75 4.22 10.30
N ARG A 99 -10.04 5.36 10.37
CA ARG A 99 -10.56 6.68 10.00
C ARG A 99 -10.07 7.19 8.64
N ALA A 100 -9.36 6.35 7.87
CA ALA A 100 -8.96 6.71 6.52
C ALA A 100 -10.16 6.72 5.56
N LYS A 101 -10.17 7.66 4.61
CA LYS A 101 -11.14 7.71 3.52
C LYS A 101 -10.66 6.83 2.37
N LEU A 102 -11.41 5.78 2.06
CA LEU A 102 -11.10 4.89 0.94
C LEU A 102 -11.83 5.31 -0.35
N PHE A 103 -11.13 5.19 -1.46
CA PHE A 103 -11.66 5.29 -2.82
C PHE A 103 -11.41 3.98 -3.57
N SER A 104 -12.46 3.37 -4.10
CA SER A 104 -12.40 2.17 -4.92
C SER A 104 -12.18 2.53 -6.38
N ALA A 105 -11.07 2.11 -6.98
CA ALA A 105 -10.91 2.12 -8.43
C ALA A 105 -10.93 0.68 -8.93
N ASP A 106 -12.06 0.27 -9.50
CA ASP A 106 -12.17 -1.01 -10.15
C ASP A 106 -11.56 -0.92 -11.55
N VAL A 107 -10.40 -1.55 -11.78
CA VAL A 107 -9.69 -1.51 -13.06
C VAL A 107 -9.91 -2.74 -13.94
N PHE A 108 -10.69 -3.71 -13.46
CA PHE A 108 -11.03 -4.93 -14.20
C PHE A 108 -12.44 -4.85 -14.77
N GLY A 109 -13.34 -4.21 -14.01
CA GLY A 109 -14.76 -4.09 -14.30
C GLY A 109 -15.43 -5.44 -14.57
N PRO A 110 -16.62 -5.44 -15.19
CA PRO A 110 -17.34 -6.67 -15.52
C PRO A 110 -16.57 -7.62 -16.45
N SER A 111 -15.61 -7.10 -17.23
CA SER A 111 -14.78 -7.90 -18.14
C SER A 111 -13.71 -8.74 -17.45
N GLY A 112 -13.33 -8.42 -16.20
CA GLY A 112 -12.24 -9.10 -15.50
C GLY A 112 -10.83 -8.84 -16.09
N ALA A 113 -10.70 -7.94 -17.07
CA ALA A 113 -9.46 -7.64 -17.78
C ALA A 113 -9.06 -6.18 -17.59
N SER A 114 -7.77 -5.95 -17.38
CA SER A 114 -7.19 -4.61 -17.24
C SER A 114 -5.98 -4.45 -18.14
N ASP A 115 -5.78 -3.24 -18.66
CA ASP A 115 -4.61 -2.87 -19.44
C ASP A 115 -3.85 -1.70 -18.81
N VAL A 116 -2.65 -1.43 -19.34
CA VAL A 116 -1.76 -0.36 -18.84
C VAL A 116 -2.44 1.00 -18.90
N ASP A 117 -3.19 1.28 -19.96
CA ASP A 117 -3.84 2.58 -20.12
C ASP A 117 -4.97 2.78 -19.11
N THR A 118 -5.72 1.71 -18.80
CA THR A 118 -6.75 1.68 -17.76
C THR A 118 -6.14 1.90 -16.38
N LEU A 119 -5.02 1.24 -16.07
CA LEU A 119 -4.28 1.47 -14.82
C LEU A 119 -3.78 2.92 -14.70
N VAL A 120 -3.18 3.46 -15.78
CA VAL A 120 -2.73 4.86 -15.82
C VAL A 120 -3.88 5.82 -15.58
N ARG A 121 -5.05 5.61 -16.21
CA ARG A 121 -6.24 6.44 -16.00
C ARG A 121 -6.72 6.38 -14.55
N ALA A 122 -6.79 5.18 -13.95
CA ALA A 122 -7.24 5.02 -12.57
C ALA A 122 -6.32 5.70 -11.56
N VAL A 123 -5.00 5.55 -11.70
CA VAL A 123 -4.02 6.21 -10.83
C VAL A 123 -4.08 7.73 -10.99
N ARG A 124 -4.18 8.25 -12.22
CA ARG A 124 -4.36 9.69 -12.44
C ARG A 124 -5.66 10.20 -11.84
N HIS A 125 -6.76 9.48 -12.01
CA HIS A 125 -8.03 9.86 -11.42
C HIS A 125 -7.96 9.95 -9.89
N ALA A 126 -7.27 9.00 -9.25
CA ALA A 126 -7.01 9.04 -7.82
C ALA A 126 -6.22 10.28 -7.38
N MET A 127 -5.25 10.75 -8.17
CA MET A 127 -4.48 11.96 -7.87
C MET A 127 -5.25 13.25 -8.18
N ASP A 128 -5.93 13.30 -9.32
CA ASP A 128 -6.53 14.50 -9.91
C ASP A 128 -7.90 14.84 -9.35
N HIS A 129 -8.73 13.83 -9.09
CA HIS A 129 -10.12 14.03 -8.70
C HIS A 129 -10.37 13.66 -7.24
N TRP A 130 -9.73 12.59 -6.75
CA TRP A 130 -9.89 12.17 -5.35
C TRP A 130 -8.85 12.78 -4.42
N HIS A 131 -7.75 13.30 -4.98
CA HIS A 131 -6.62 13.87 -4.23
C HIS A 131 -6.07 12.88 -3.19
N CYS A 132 -5.93 11.62 -3.58
CA CYS A 132 -5.41 10.57 -2.71
C CYS A 132 -3.95 10.81 -2.38
N LYS A 133 -3.60 10.68 -1.09
CA LYS A 133 -2.22 10.75 -0.60
C LYS A 133 -1.53 9.39 -0.73
N ILE A 134 -2.28 8.31 -0.63
CA ILE A 134 -1.82 6.92 -0.80
C ILE A 134 -2.56 6.28 -1.96
N ILE A 135 -1.83 5.53 -2.79
CA ILE A 135 -2.37 4.64 -3.81
C ILE A 135 -1.85 3.23 -3.49
N ASN A 136 -2.76 2.30 -3.21
CA ASN A 136 -2.45 0.89 -2.97
C ASN A 136 -2.70 0.08 -4.24
N LEU A 137 -1.63 -0.53 -4.77
CA LEU A 137 -1.63 -1.43 -5.92
C LEU A 137 -1.29 -2.85 -5.45
N SER A 138 -2.31 -3.59 -5.03
CA SER A 138 -2.19 -5.03 -4.73
C SER A 138 -2.28 -5.91 -5.98
N LEU A 139 -1.85 -5.36 -7.12
CA LEU A 139 -1.83 -5.97 -8.43
C LEU A 139 -0.53 -5.61 -9.15
N GLY A 140 -0.22 -6.33 -10.22
CA GLY A 140 0.87 -5.95 -11.09
C GLY A 140 0.79 -6.56 -12.47
N ILE A 141 1.64 -6.03 -13.34
CA ILE A 141 1.73 -6.41 -14.74
C ILE A 141 3.05 -7.16 -14.92
N SER A 142 2.95 -8.36 -15.48
CA SER A 142 4.09 -9.22 -15.73
C SER A 142 5.01 -8.65 -16.82
N GLU A 143 6.30 -8.96 -16.74
CA GLU A 143 7.33 -8.48 -17.67
C GLU A 143 6.98 -8.72 -19.15
N ASP A 144 6.44 -9.89 -19.50
CA ASP A 144 6.01 -10.25 -20.85
C ASP A 144 4.95 -9.28 -21.40
N ARG A 145 3.99 -8.85 -20.57
CA ARG A 145 2.94 -7.89 -20.94
C ARG A 145 3.44 -6.45 -21.06
N LEU A 146 4.64 -6.16 -20.56
CA LEU A 146 5.32 -4.86 -20.61
C LEU A 146 6.52 -4.80 -21.57
N GLN A 147 6.79 -5.86 -22.33
CA GLN A 147 7.83 -5.85 -23.36
C GLN A 147 7.73 -4.65 -24.33
N PRO A 148 6.53 -4.20 -24.75
CA PRO A 148 6.43 -2.99 -25.56
C PRO A 148 6.92 -1.75 -24.78
N LEU A 149 8.06 -1.18 -25.19
CA LEU A 149 8.69 -0.01 -24.57
C LEU A 149 7.72 1.15 -24.24
N PRO A 150 6.73 1.50 -25.08
CA PRO A 150 5.80 2.59 -24.77
C PRO A 150 4.99 2.34 -23.49
N LYS A 151 4.59 1.10 -23.21
CA LYS A 151 3.81 0.74 -22.01
C LYS A 151 4.65 0.91 -20.74
N ARG A 152 5.89 0.39 -20.77
CA ARG A 152 6.84 0.56 -19.67
C ARG A 152 7.11 2.04 -19.38
N GLN A 153 7.35 2.84 -20.41
CA GLN A 153 7.61 4.27 -20.26
C GLN A 153 6.41 5.04 -19.69
N LYS A 154 5.17 4.68 -20.07
CA LYS A 154 3.95 5.27 -19.50
C LYS A 154 3.86 5.05 -17.99
N LEU A 155 4.12 3.81 -17.53
CA LEU A 155 4.10 3.52 -16.10
C LEU A 155 5.22 4.22 -15.35
N LEU A 156 6.45 4.28 -15.91
CA LEU A 156 7.55 5.02 -15.30
C LEU A 156 7.20 6.50 -15.11
N ARG A 157 6.69 7.16 -16.16
CA ARG A 157 6.25 8.56 -16.07
C ARG A 157 5.14 8.75 -15.04
N LEU A 158 4.22 7.79 -14.92
CA LEU A 158 3.17 7.83 -13.91
C LEU A 158 3.75 7.76 -12.49
N MET A 159 4.74 6.90 -12.26
CA MET A 159 5.40 6.80 -10.94
C MET A 159 6.16 8.08 -10.59
N GLU A 160 6.86 8.68 -11.57
CA GLU A 160 7.52 9.99 -11.43
C GLU A 160 6.51 11.10 -11.12
N GLU A 161 5.41 11.16 -11.88
CA GLU A 161 4.32 12.12 -11.70
C GLU A 161 3.75 12.05 -10.28
N ALA A 162 3.46 10.85 -9.78
CA ALA A 162 2.96 10.64 -8.43
C ALA A 162 3.91 11.16 -7.36
N TYR A 163 5.21 10.92 -7.50
CA TYR A 163 6.21 11.42 -6.55
C TYR A 163 6.36 12.93 -6.54
N TYR A 164 6.40 13.55 -7.72
CA TYR A 164 6.45 15.03 -7.79
C TYR A 164 5.19 15.69 -7.23
N ARG A 165 4.10 14.94 -7.12
CA ARG A 165 2.84 15.36 -6.51
C ARG A 165 2.69 14.91 -5.04
N ASP A 166 3.77 14.39 -4.44
CA ASP A 166 3.80 13.89 -3.07
C ASP A 166 2.79 12.76 -2.79
N VAL A 167 2.50 11.92 -3.78
CA VAL A 167 1.61 10.76 -3.65
C VAL A 167 2.44 9.49 -3.43
N LEU A 168 2.09 8.74 -2.39
CA LEU A 168 2.74 7.49 -2.02
C LEU A 168 2.10 6.33 -2.77
N ILE A 169 2.85 5.65 -3.64
CA ILE A 169 2.40 4.44 -4.32
C ILE A 169 2.99 3.22 -3.61
N PHE A 170 2.12 2.33 -3.13
CA PHE A 170 2.50 1.02 -2.60
C PHE A 170 2.18 -0.04 -3.65
N ALA A 171 3.17 -0.86 -4.02
CA ALA A 171 3.00 -1.86 -5.07
C ALA A 171 3.45 -3.25 -4.61
N ALA A 172 2.60 -4.24 -4.80
CA ALA A 172 2.88 -5.63 -4.50
C ALA A 172 4.00 -6.18 -5.39
N ALA A 173 5.00 -6.82 -4.78
CA ALA A 173 5.92 -7.70 -5.48
C ALA A 173 5.20 -8.91 -6.08
N ASN A 174 5.92 -9.74 -6.85
CA ASN A 174 5.31 -10.94 -7.42
C ASN A 174 5.14 -12.04 -6.35
N ASN A 175 4.02 -12.76 -6.40
CA ASN A 175 3.78 -13.95 -5.57
C ASN A 175 4.43 -15.22 -6.14
N ASP A 176 4.76 -15.21 -7.44
CA ASP A 176 5.41 -16.31 -8.14
C ASP A 176 6.91 -16.41 -7.81
N HIS A 177 7.65 -17.17 -8.62
CA HIS A 177 9.08 -17.39 -8.49
C HIS A 177 9.86 -16.07 -8.27
N PRO A 178 10.92 -16.04 -7.43
CA PRO A 178 11.69 -14.82 -7.09
C PRO A 178 12.27 -14.05 -8.29
N VAL A 179 12.37 -14.69 -9.45
CA VAL A 179 12.91 -14.13 -10.69
C VAL A 179 11.83 -13.45 -11.53
N SER A 180 10.55 -13.77 -11.29
CA SER A 180 9.42 -13.25 -12.05
C SER A 180 9.10 -11.82 -11.62
N LYS A 181 9.39 -10.85 -12.48
CA LYS A 181 9.16 -9.42 -12.19
C LYS A 181 7.69 -9.03 -12.37
N SER A 182 7.20 -8.25 -11.41
CA SER A 182 5.87 -7.62 -11.44
C SER A 182 6.02 -6.10 -11.41
N TYR A 183 5.32 -5.39 -12.28
CA TYR A 183 5.37 -3.93 -12.37
C TYR A 183 4.06 -3.30 -11.88
N PRO A 184 4.11 -2.17 -11.16
CA PRO A 184 5.26 -1.27 -11.07
C PRO A 184 6.30 -1.64 -10.01
N SER A 185 6.09 -2.61 -9.12
CA SER A 185 7.01 -2.92 -8.00
C SER A 185 8.48 -3.14 -8.40
N ALA A 186 8.77 -3.59 -9.62
CA ALA A 186 10.11 -3.78 -10.14
C ALA A 186 10.82 -2.50 -10.65
N PHE A 187 10.20 -1.32 -10.54
CA PHE A 187 10.85 -0.03 -10.86
C PHE A 187 11.67 0.49 -9.66
N SER A 188 12.86 1.02 -9.92
CA SER A 188 13.82 1.44 -8.88
C SER A 188 13.49 2.78 -8.20
N LEU A 189 12.54 3.57 -8.71
CA LEU A 189 12.12 4.86 -8.15
C LEU A 189 10.66 5.13 -8.56
N PRO A 190 9.89 5.96 -7.84
CA PRO A 190 9.92 6.32 -6.41
C PRO A 190 8.76 5.71 -5.60
N LEU A 191 8.30 4.52 -5.98
CA LEU A 191 7.28 3.77 -5.26
C LEU A 191 7.83 3.06 -4.02
N ILE A 192 6.93 2.56 -3.18
CA ILE A 192 7.21 1.65 -2.05
C ILE A 192 6.79 0.24 -2.47
N SER A 193 7.76 -0.58 -2.81
CA SER A 193 7.55 -1.97 -3.24
C SER A 193 7.49 -2.89 -2.02
N VAL A 194 6.51 -3.78 -1.98
CA VAL A 194 6.23 -4.60 -0.79
C VAL A 194 6.19 -6.09 -1.13
N ASN A 195 7.04 -6.87 -0.46
CA ASN A 195 7.03 -8.33 -0.46
C ASN A 195 6.34 -8.88 0.80
N LYS A 196 6.06 -10.18 0.81
CA LYS A 196 5.54 -10.89 1.98
C LYS A 196 6.65 -11.23 2.96
N GLY A 197 6.45 -10.91 4.23
CA GLY A 197 7.33 -11.34 5.33
C GLY A 197 6.60 -12.17 6.37
N ALA A 198 7.37 -12.99 7.10
CA ALA A 198 6.85 -13.80 8.19
C ALA A 198 6.86 -12.99 9.50
N PHE A 199 5.74 -12.34 9.79
CA PHE A 199 5.55 -11.56 11.03
C PHE A 199 4.39 -12.12 11.84
N SER A 200 4.43 -11.95 13.17
CA SER A 200 3.39 -12.43 14.10
C SER A 200 2.23 -11.45 14.28
N HIS A 201 2.40 -10.17 13.89
CA HIS A 201 1.41 -9.13 14.12
C HIS A 201 1.17 -8.23 12.89
N PRO A 202 0.00 -7.57 12.77
CA PRO A 202 -0.35 -6.73 11.61
C PRO A 202 0.55 -5.50 11.38
N PHE A 203 1.25 -5.01 12.40
CA PHE A 203 2.21 -3.90 12.28
C PHE A 203 3.63 -4.34 11.89
N GLY A 204 3.78 -5.61 11.47
CA GLY A 204 5.05 -6.26 11.22
C GLY A 204 5.57 -5.88 9.84
N PHE A 205 6.77 -5.31 9.78
CA PHE A 205 7.45 -5.00 8.54
C PHE A 205 8.96 -4.85 8.78
N ALA A 206 9.73 -5.04 7.72
CA ALA A 206 11.17 -4.90 7.68
C ALA A 206 11.60 -4.20 6.39
N TYR A 207 12.70 -3.45 6.43
CA TYR A 207 13.40 -3.02 5.23
C TYR A 207 14.40 -4.12 4.84
N HIS A 208 14.21 -4.69 3.66
CA HIS A 208 15.09 -5.71 3.10
C HIS A 208 15.14 -5.53 1.58
N LEU A 209 16.17 -4.83 1.12
CA LEU A 209 16.35 -4.55 -0.30
C LEU A 209 16.77 -5.82 -1.06
N SER A 210 15.86 -6.37 -1.85
CA SER A 210 16.11 -7.49 -2.76
C SER A 210 15.80 -7.05 -4.20
N GLU A 211 16.85 -6.93 -5.02
CA GLU A 211 16.83 -6.21 -6.31
C GLU A 211 16.25 -4.79 -6.17
N THR A 212 14.98 -4.60 -6.51
CA THR A 212 14.25 -3.33 -6.44
C THR A 212 13.14 -3.34 -5.39
N ILE A 213 12.96 -4.47 -4.68
CA ILE A 213 11.92 -4.61 -3.66
C ILE A 213 12.49 -4.18 -2.31
N GLU A 214 11.98 -3.09 -1.77
CA GLU A 214 12.50 -2.43 -0.57
C GLU A 214 12.01 -3.00 0.77
N PHE A 215 10.74 -3.38 0.86
CA PHE A 215 10.09 -3.73 2.14
C PHE A 215 9.45 -5.11 2.12
N GLU A 216 9.43 -5.75 3.28
CA GLU A 216 8.59 -6.89 3.60
C GLU A 216 7.56 -6.48 4.65
N ALA A 217 6.33 -6.97 4.56
CA ALA A 217 5.28 -6.71 5.56
C ALA A 217 4.44 -7.94 5.89
N PHE A 218 3.69 -7.88 7.00
CA PHE A 218 2.73 -8.91 7.41
C PHE A 218 1.76 -9.19 6.27
N ALA A 219 1.65 -10.46 5.88
CA ALA A 219 1.15 -10.82 4.56
C ALA A 219 -0.09 -11.72 4.58
N GLN A 220 -0.95 -11.63 5.60
CA GLN A 220 -2.16 -12.45 5.70
C GLN A 220 -3.43 -11.60 5.61
N SER A 221 -4.48 -12.16 5.01
CA SER A 221 -5.84 -11.62 5.09
C SER A 221 -6.69 -12.54 5.96
N ASN A 222 -7.49 -11.95 6.86
CA ASN A 222 -8.50 -12.66 7.65
C ASN A 222 -9.90 -12.57 7.00
N PHE A 223 -9.96 -12.19 5.73
CA PHE A 223 -11.21 -11.89 5.05
C PHE A 223 -11.17 -12.23 3.56
N GLY A 224 -12.34 -12.64 3.03
CA GLY A 224 -12.54 -13.04 1.65
C GLY A 224 -12.38 -14.55 1.41
N PRO A 225 -12.60 -15.01 0.18
CA PRO A 225 -12.47 -16.42 -0.20
C PRO A 225 -11.01 -16.89 -0.33
N TYR A 226 -10.05 -16.04 0.03
CA TYR A 226 -8.63 -16.31 -0.13
C TYR A 226 -8.15 -17.23 1.00
N GLY A 227 -7.37 -18.24 0.66
CA GLY A 227 -6.78 -19.14 1.65
C GLY A 227 -5.84 -18.40 2.62
N PRO A 228 -5.41 -19.06 3.71
CA PRO A 228 -4.53 -18.44 4.72
C PRO A 228 -3.10 -18.18 4.21
N GLU A 229 -2.84 -18.43 2.93
CA GLU A 229 -1.51 -18.36 2.34
C GLU A 229 -1.00 -16.91 2.29
N PRO A 230 0.23 -16.67 2.77
CA PRO A 230 0.82 -15.34 2.70
C PRO A 230 1.00 -14.85 1.26
N ALA A 231 0.57 -13.61 0.98
CA ALA A 231 0.68 -12.98 -0.34
C ALA A 231 1.13 -11.52 -0.26
N THR A 232 1.89 -11.08 -1.27
CA THR A 232 2.35 -9.69 -1.43
C THR A 232 1.18 -8.70 -1.54
N SER A 233 0.07 -9.15 -2.12
CA SER A 233 -1.19 -8.40 -2.21
C SER A 233 -1.83 -8.12 -0.85
N TRP A 234 -1.54 -8.94 0.17
CA TRP A 234 -1.92 -8.71 1.57
C TRP A 234 -0.87 -7.86 2.30
N ALA A 235 0.41 -8.04 2.00
CA ALA A 235 1.49 -7.27 2.61
C ALA A 235 1.43 -5.77 2.27
N THR A 236 1.08 -5.46 1.02
CA THR A 236 0.99 -4.09 0.49
C THR A 236 0.03 -3.20 1.30
N PRO A 237 -1.24 -3.59 1.54
CA PRO A 237 -2.16 -2.79 2.35
C PRO A 237 -1.78 -2.74 3.83
N HIS A 238 -1.00 -3.69 4.36
CA HIS A 238 -0.48 -3.57 5.73
C HIS A 238 0.49 -2.39 5.83
N LEU A 239 1.46 -2.29 4.93
CA LEU A 239 2.41 -1.18 4.96
C LEU A 239 1.77 0.17 4.58
N ALA A 240 0.80 0.16 3.65
CA ALA A 240 0.02 1.34 3.31
C ALA A 240 -0.83 1.83 4.51
N GLY A 241 -1.46 0.92 5.26
CA GLY A 241 -2.23 1.22 6.47
C GLY A 241 -1.36 1.80 7.59
N ILE A 242 -0.18 1.21 7.85
CA ILE A 242 0.83 1.76 8.77
C ILE A 242 1.19 3.20 8.38
N THR A 243 1.41 3.44 7.09
CA THR A 243 1.74 4.76 6.56
C THR A 243 0.59 5.76 6.74
N ALA A 244 -0.66 5.33 6.58
CA ALA A 244 -1.82 6.16 6.83
C ALA A 244 -1.90 6.61 8.31
N LYS A 245 -1.53 5.75 9.26
CA LYS A 245 -1.42 6.14 10.69
C LYS A 245 -0.41 7.26 10.88
N LEU A 246 0.79 7.14 10.29
CA LEU A 246 1.82 8.18 10.37
C LEU A 246 1.36 9.50 9.73
N LEU A 247 0.70 9.42 8.57
CA LEU A 247 0.17 10.59 7.88
C LEU A 247 -0.96 11.28 8.63
N SER A 248 -1.79 10.57 9.40
CA SER A 248 -2.81 11.22 10.24
C SER A 248 -2.19 12.06 11.36
N LEU A 249 -0.97 11.75 11.81
CA LEU A 249 -0.23 12.60 12.75
C LEU A 249 0.42 13.81 12.07
N ARG A 250 0.86 13.64 10.81
CA ARG A 250 1.47 14.70 10.00
C ARG A 250 1.15 14.53 8.52
N PRO A 251 0.05 15.13 8.02
CA PRO A 251 -0.41 14.93 6.64
C PRO A 251 0.56 15.44 5.57
N SER A 252 1.45 16.37 5.95
CA SER A 252 2.41 17.01 5.05
C SER A 252 3.66 16.17 4.74
N LEU A 253 3.81 14.98 5.36
CA LEU A 253 5.00 14.16 5.16
C LEU A 253 5.18 13.81 3.68
N LYS A 254 6.41 13.99 3.21
CA LYS A 254 6.85 13.72 1.84
C LYS A 254 7.19 12.24 1.66
N VAL A 255 7.28 11.80 0.41
CA VAL A 255 7.57 10.38 0.09
C VAL A 255 8.89 9.92 0.72
N PHE A 256 9.95 10.73 0.61
CA PHE A 256 11.25 10.40 1.19
C PHE A 256 11.22 10.37 2.73
N GLU A 257 10.47 11.28 3.37
CA GLU A 257 10.34 11.31 4.84
C GLU A 257 9.64 10.05 5.35
N ILE A 258 8.58 9.61 4.67
CA ILE A 258 7.91 8.34 4.99
C ILE A 258 8.86 7.16 4.81
N LYS A 259 9.60 7.08 3.70
CA LYS A 259 10.60 6.01 3.50
C LYS A 259 11.65 5.99 4.60
N THR A 260 12.15 7.17 4.99
CA THR A 260 13.11 7.32 6.10
C THR A 260 12.53 6.88 7.43
N LEU A 261 11.29 7.28 7.75
CA LEU A 261 10.62 6.86 8.98
C LEU A 261 10.42 5.34 9.02
N LEU A 262 9.88 4.76 7.95
CA LEU A 262 9.70 3.30 7.85
C LEU A 262 11.03 2.58 8.02
N TYR A 263 12.09 3.00 7.31
CA TYR A 263 13.43 2.41 7.47
C TYR A 263 13.93 2.45 8.91
N TRP A 264 13.89 3.62 9.56
CA TRP A 264 14.40 3.76 10.93
C TRP A 264 13.56 3.00 11.96
N MET A 265 12.25 2.89 11.76
CA MET A 265 11.41 2.03 12.59
C MET A 265 11.89 0.57 12.56
N THR A 266 12.36 0.07 11.41
CA THR A 266 12.89 -1.31 11.35
C THR A 266 14.28 -1.44 11.95
N GLN A 267 15.11 -0.39 11.90
CA GLN A 267 16.46 -0.41 12.48
C GLN A 267 16.47 -0.33 14.01
N LEU A 268 15.41 0.21 14.60
CA LEU A 268 15.24 0.35 16.05
C LEU A 268 14.58 -0.87 16.71
N ARG A 269 13.94 -1.74 15.93
CA ARG A 269 13.39 -3.01 16.43
C ARG A 269 14.55 -3.96 16.71
N ASP A 270 14.55 -4.57 17.89
CA ASP A 270 15.61 -5.48 18.31
C ASP A 270 15.74 -6.66 17.30
N PRO A 271 16.93 -6.91 16.72
CA PRO A 271 17.15 -8.04 15.82
C PRO A 271 16.86 -9.41 16.46
N SER A 272 16.79 -9.49 17.79
CA SER A 272 16.63 -10.75 18.52
C SER A 272 15.17 -11.15 18.80
N GLY A 273 14.18 -10.28 18.58
CA GLY A 273 12.77 -10.65 18.58
C GLY A 273 12.25 -11.36 19.85
N ILE A 274 12.90 -11.19 21.00
CA ILE A 274 12.34 -11.64 22.29
C ILE A 274 11.61 -10.46 22.90
N GLU A 275 10.31 -10.40 22.65
CA GLU A 275 9.39 -9.65 23.51
C GLU A 275 9.57 -10.15 24.94
N THR A 276 10.00 -9.28 25.86
CA THR A 276 9.81 -9.48 27.31
C THR A 276 8.47 -8.92 27.73
#